data_AF-A0AA38GC39-F1
#
_entry.id   AF-A0AA38GC39-F1
#
_cell.length_a   1.000
_cell.length_b   1.000
_cell.length_c   1.000
_cell.angle_alpha   90.00
_cell.angle_beta   90.00
_cell.angle_gamma   90.00
#
_symmetry.space_group_name_H-M   'P 1'
#
loop_
_entity.id
_entity.type
_entity.pdbx_description
1 polymer ?
#
loop_
_entity_poly.entity_id
_entity_poly.type
_entity_poly.pdbx_seq_one_letter_code
_entity_poly.pdbx_strand_id
1 'polypeptide(L)'
;ELFFVTDRKNGFWNLYKWVESRNEVQALYPLDAEFTRPAWLFGNSSYAFIKHKGQDNYIACTYRQKGRSYLGILDHVLGSLSLVDIPFTSLSNITSMGSILYVEGKSPNHSLSIMKIAFEENQISVKDMCIIWTSSSLSNTEYNPFFSSPEIIEFTTNVPGQTAFAYLYMPENGNYQGPEGEKPPLLVRSH
;
A
#
# COMPACT_ATOMS: atom_id res chain seq x y z
N GLU A 1 24.77 7.88 6.89
CA GLU A 1 23.48 7.25 7.26
C GLU A 1 22.99 6.33 6.15
N LEU A 2 22.51 5.13 6.49
CA LEU A 2 21.91 4.18 5.54
C LEU A 2 20.47 3.84 5.95
N PHE A 3 19.54 3.89 5.01
CA PHE A 3 18.15 3.50 5.21
C PHE A 3 17.88 2.19 4.49
N PHE A 4 17.24 1.24 5.17
CA PHE A 4 16.98 -0.09 4.63
C PHE A 4 15.77 -0.72 5.31
N VAL A 5 15.26 -1.79 4.70
CA VAL A 5 14.16 -2.58 5.25
C VAL A 5 14.69 -3.93 5.72
N THR A 6 14.25 -4.39 6.89
CA THR A 6 14.57 -5.73 7.40
C THR A 6 13.43 -6.25 8.28
N ASP A 7 13.25 -7.56 8.26
CA ASP A 7 12.34 -8.36 9.09
C ASP A 7 12.94 -8.77 10.44
N ARG A 8 14.17 -8.32 10.74
CA ARG A 8 14.79 -8.56 12.03
C ARG A 8 13.88 -8.08 13.17
N LYS A 9 13.93 -8.81 14.29
CA LYS A 9 13.13 -8.64 15.52
C LYS A 9 11.74 -9.28 15.45
N ASN A 10 10.69 -8.54 15.11
CA ASN A 10 9.31 -9.00 15.20
C ASN A 10 8.86 -9.84 13.98
N GLY A 11 9.73 -10.03 12.99
CA GLY A 11 9.43 -10.82 11.79
C GLY A 11 8.73 -10.03 10.68
N PHE A 12 8.43 -8.74 10.90
CA PHE A 12 7.83 -7.86 9.89
C PHE A 12 8.89 -6.98 9.25
N TRP A 13 8.84 -6.83 7.92
CA TRP A 13 9.73 -5.92 7.22
C TRP A 13 9.41 -4.47 7.58
N ASN A 14 10.24 -3.85 8.43
CA ASN A 14 10.09 -2.45 8.83
C ASN A 14 11.25 -1.60 8.31
N LEU A 15 11.07 -0.27 8.28
CA LEU A 15 12.12 0.67 7.90
C LEU A 15 13.08 0.93 9.06
N TYR A 16 14.37 0.85 8.76
CA TYR A 16 15.47 1.09 9.68
C TYR A 16 16.43 2.14 9.13
N LYS A 17 17.13 2.79 10.07
CA LYS A 17 18.24 3.69 9.81
C LYS A 17 19.47 3.19 10.56
N TRP A 18 20.56 3.02 9.83
CA TRP A 18 21.88 2.84 10.43
C TRP A 18 22.58 4.19 10.56
N VAL A 19 22.87 4.53 11.81
CA VAL A 19 23.56 5.75 12.23
C VAL A 19 25.04 5.47 12.28
N GLU A 20 25.76 5.90 11.25
CA GLU A 20 27.16 5.53 11.00
C GLU A 20 28.08 6.05 12.11
N SER A 21 27.85 7.27 12.59
CA SER A 21 28.65 7.89 13.65
C SER A 21 28.61 7.14 14.98
N ARG A 22 27.52 6.40 15.25
CA ARG A 22 27.35 5.58 16.46
C ARG A 22 27.41 4.08 16.19
N ASN A 23 27.47 3.68 14.92
CA ASN A 23 27.29 2.30 14.47
C ASN A 23 26.02 1.63 15.04
N GLU A 24 24.91 2.36 15.07
CA GLU A 24 23.64 1.90 15.67
C GLU A 24 22.56 1.70 14.60
N VAL A 25 21.78 0.62 14.72
CA VAL A 25 20.61 0.35 13.86
C VAL A 25 19.33 0.66 14.63
N GLN A 26 18.58 1.66 14.16
CA GLN A 26 17.34 2.12 14.76
C GLN A 26 16.15 1.79 13.87
N ALA A 27 15.11 1.17 14.44
CA ALA A 27 13.82 1.05 13.77
C ALA A 27 13.16 2.43 13.74
N LEU A 28 12.69 2.87 12.57
CA LEU A 28 12.12 4.20 12.42
C LEU A 28 10.66 4.26 12.88
N TYR A 29 9.90 3.21 12.59
CA TYR A 29 8.51 3.05 13.02
C TYR A 29 8.16 1.56 13.07
N PRO A 30 8.32 0.90 14.24
CA PRO A 30 7.95 -0.50 14.40
C PRO A 30 6.44 -0.68 14.23
N LEU A 31 6.04 -1.54 13.30
CA LEU A 31 4.64 -1.85 13.03
C LEU A 31 4.52 -3.28 12.52
N ASP A 32 3.49 -3.98 12.95
CA ASP A 32 3.15 -5.31 12.43
C ASP A 32 2.51 -5.17 11.03
N ALA A 33 3.37 -4.82 10.06
CA ALA A 33 3.07 -4.53 8.67
C ALA A 33 4.34 -4.63 7.81
N GLU A 34 4.15 -4.85 6.51
CA GLU A 34 5.26 -5.03 5.57
C GLU A 34 5.56 -3.74 4.80
N PHE A 35 6.68 -3.08 5.08
CA PHE A 35 7.17 -1.87 4.38
C PHE A 35 7.94 -2.18 3.09
N THR A 36 7.94 -3.45 2.67
CA THR A 36 8.47 -3.85 1.37
C THR A 36 7.70 -5.06 0.86
N ARG A 37 8.16 -5.63 -0.25
CA ARG A 37 7.61 -6.82 -0.87
C ARG A 37 8.71 -7.85 -1.05
N PRO A 38 8.36 -9.13 -1.17
CA PRO A 38 9.32 -10.17 -1.51
C PRO A 38 10.19 -9.75 -2.72
N ALA A 39 11.51 -9.88 -2.57
CA ALA A 39 12.49 -9.44 -3.56
C ALA A 39 12.65 -10.45 -4.70
N TRP A 40 11.53 -10.85 -5.32
CA TRP A 40 11.52 -11.74 -6.50
C TRP A 40 12.10 -11.08 -7.74
N LEU A 41 12.01 -9.74 -7.82
CA LEU A 41 12.54 -8.91 -8.89
C LEU A 41 13.39 -7.79 -8.28
N PHE A 42 14.38 -7.33 -9.04
CA PHE A 42 15.15 -6.13 -8.67
C PHE A 42 14.33 -4.85 -8.88
N GLY A 43 14.71 -3.78 -8.17
CA GLY A 43 14.11 -2.46 -8.35
C GLY A 43 12.81 -2.22 -7.57
N ASN A 44 12.52 -3.01 -6.54
CA ASN A 44 11.46 -2.71 -5.57
C ASN A 44 11.76 -1.36 -4.88
N SER A 45 10.87 -0.38 -5.06
CA SER A 45 10.97 0.93 -4.42
C SER A 45 9.75 1.19 -3.55
N SER A 46 9.81 0.73 -2.29
CA SER A 46 8.71 0.89 -1.32
C SER A 46 8.82 2.14 -0.46
N TYR A 47 9.89 2.92 -0.62
CA TYR A 47 10.06 4.20 0.07
C TYR A 47 10.83 5.19 -0.82
N ALA A 48 10.61 6.48 -0.60
CA ALA A 48 11.30 7.57 -1.27
C ALA A 48 11.46 8.76 -0.32
N PHE A 49 12.60 9.45 -0.40
CA PHE A 49 12.86 10.63 0.43
C PHE A 49 12.15 11.86 -0.16
N ILE A 50 11.39 12.58 0.66
CA ILE A 50 10.78 13.84 0.24
C ILE A 50 11.70 14.96 0.68
N LYS A 51 12.18 15.76 -0.28
CA LYS A 51 12.95 16.97 0.04
C LYS A 51 11.99 18.09 0.37
N HIS A 52 12.09 18.63 1.58
CA HIS A 52 11.26 19.75 2.02
C HIS A 52 12.13 20.82 2.65
N LYS A 53 12.23 22.00 2.01
CA LYS A 53 13.05 23.14 2.49
C LYS A 53 14.51 22.77 2.86
N GLY A 54 15.11 21.80 2.17
CA GLY A 54 16.46 21.32 2.47
C GLY A 54 16.56 20.40 3.71
N GLN A 55 15.42 20.03 4.30
CA GLN A 55 15.32 18.94 5.26
C GLN A 55 15.09 17.61 4.52
N ASP A 56 15.81 16.59 5.00
CA ASP A 56 15.73 15.22 4.49
C ASP A 56 15.13 14.28 5.54
N ASN A 57 14.29 14.80 6.45
CA ASN A 57 13.69 14.01 7.54
C ASN A 57 12.48 13.17 7.12
N TYR A 58 11.83 13.51 6.00
CA TYR A 58 10.59 12.87 5.57
C TYR A 58 10.82 11.76 4.55
N ILE A 59 10.19 10.63 4.79
CA ILE A 59 10.22 9.45 3.94
C ILE A 59 8.79 9.09 3.58
N ALA A 60 8.43 9.19 2.30
CA ALA A 60 7.25 8.52 1.79
C ALA A 60 7.51 7.02 1.80
N CYS A 61 6.55 6.22 2.25
CA CYS A 61 6.67 4.77 2.26
C CYS A 61 5.32 4.11 1.98
N THR A 62 5.37 2.96 1.33
CA THR A 62 4.23 2.06 1.21
C THR A 62 4.38 0.95 2.24
N TYR A 63 3.29 0.60 2.90
CA TYR A 63 3.27 -0.58 3.78
C TYR A 63 2.00 -1.38 3.55
N ARG A 64 2.07 -2.69 3.78
CA ARG A 64 0.95 -3.62 3.65
C ARG A 64 0.57 -4.19 5.00
N GLN A 65 -0.68 -4.02 5.39
CA GLN A 65 -1.22 -4.51 6.66
C GLN A 65 -2.59 -5.15 6.39
N LYS A 66 -2.81 -6.35 6.95
CA LYS A 66 -4.06 -7.13 6.76
C LYS A 66 -4.55 -7.18 5.31
N GLY A 67 -3.63 -7.42 4.37
CA GLY A 67 -3.95 -7.53 2.95
C GLY A 67 -4.25 -6.19 2.24
N ARG A 68 -4.09 -5.03 2.87
CA ARG A 68 -4.26 -3.74 2.20
C ARG A 68 -2.97 -2.94 2.22
N SER A 69 -2.67 -2.27 1.11
CA SER A 69 -1.56 -1.32 1.03
C SER A 69 -2.00 0.07 1.47
N TYR A 70 -1.09 0.79 2.11
CA TYR A 70 -1.25 2.14 2.61
C TYR A 70 -0.03 2.97 2.21
N LEU A 71 -0.25 4.28 1.99
CA LEU A 71 0.81 5.25 1.76
C LEU A 71 0.97 6.09 3.03
N GLY A 72 2.17 6.12 3.59
CA GLY A 72 2.50 6.90 4.78
C GLY A 72 3.65 7.86 4.54
N ILE A 73 3.63 9.00 5.22
CA ILE A 73 4.80 9.87 5.37
C ILE A 73 5.36 9.70 6.76
N LEU A 74 6.58 9.18 6.82
CA LEU A 74 7.36 8.96 8.02
C LEU A 74 8.27 10.17 8.27
N ASP A 75 8.20 10.74 9.47
CA ASP A 75 9.26 11.60 10.00
C ASP A 75 10.25 10.74 10.79
N HIS A 76 11.44 10.52 10.23
CA HIS A 76 12.42 9.63 10.86
C HIS A 76 13.16 10.26 12.05
N VAL A 77 12.98 11.55 12.31
CA VAL A 77 13.53 12.25 13.48
C VAL A 77 12.55 12.15 14.65
N LEU A 78 11.26 12.37 14.38
CA LEU A 78 10.21 12.27 15.41
C LEU A 78 9.73 10.84 15.64
N GLY A 79 9.97 9.92 14.69
CA GLY A 79 9.45 8.55 14.75
C GLY A 79 7.94 8.48 14.59
N SER A 80 7.36 9.37 13.78
CA SER A 80 5.91 9.44 13.54
C SER A 80 5.58 9.07 12.09
N LEU A 81 4.37 8.52 11.89
CA LEU A 81 3.86 8.11 10.59
C LEU A 81 2.48 8.73 10.37
N SER A 82 2.35 9.53 9.31
CA SER A 82 1.08 10.14 8.89
C SER A 82 0.54 9.44 7.66
N LEU A 83 -0.74 9.08 7.65
CA LEU A 83 -1.38 8.45 6.50
C LEU A 83 -1.68 9.48 5.40
N VAL A 84 -1.44 9.13 4.14
CA VAL A 84 -1.91 9.87 2.98
C VAL A 84 -3.10 9.14 2.38
N ASP A 85 -4.27 9.78 2.41
CA ASP A 85 -5.50 9.18 1.88
C ASP A 85 -5.47 9.18 0.33
N ILE A 86 -5.48 7.98 -0.24
CA ILE A 86 -5.43 7.74 -1.69
C ILE A 86 -6.39 6.60 -2.07
N PRO A 87 -6.95 6.60 -3.29
CA PRO A 87 -7.96 5.63 -3.72
C PRO A 87 -7.42 4.22 -4.00
N PHE A 88 -6.12 3.99 -3.83
CA PHE A 88 -5.47 2.72 -4.12
C PHE A 88 -5.44 1.80 -2.89
N THR A 89 -5.71 0.52 -3.09
CA THR A 89 -5.67 -0.52 -2.05
C THR A 89 -4.54 -1.52 -2.24
N SER A 90 -3.87 -1.47 -3.40
CA SER A 90 -2.65 -2.18 -3.73
C SER A 90 -1.66 -1.18 -4.28
N LEU A 91 -0.51 -1.03 -3.62
CA LEU A 91 0.56 -0.11 -4.01
C LEU A 91 1.79 -0.87 -4.42
N SER A 92 2.55 -0.27 -5.33
CA SER A 92 3.80 -0.82 -5.81
C SER A 92 4.95 0.15 -5.65
N ASN A 93 5.61 0.52 -6.74
CA ASN A 93 6.79 1.37 -6.67
C ASN A 93 6.39 2.83 -6.43
N ILE A 94 7.20 3.51 -5.61
CA ILE A 94 7.10 4.95 -5.41
C ILE A 94 8.44 5.63 -5.69
N THR A 95 8.38 6.88 -6.11
CA THR A 95 9.55 7.73 -6.30
C THR A 95 9.19 9.20 -6.09
N SER A 96 10.18 10.04 -5.78
CA SER A 96 9.96 11.45 -5.49
C SER A 96 10.87 12.33 -6.35
N MET A 97 10.39 13.55 -6.61
CA MET A 97 11.15 14.63 -7.22
C MET A 97 10.80 15.94 -6.53
N GLY A 98 11.69 16.43 -5.68
CA GLY A 98 11.41 17.59 -4.82
C GLY A 98 10.28 17.29 -3.83
N SER A 99 9.24 18.13 -3.84
CA SER A 99 8.02 17.98 -3.04
C SER A 99 6.90 17.22 -3.77
N ILE A 100 7.23 16.52 -4.86
CA ILE A 100 6.28 15.72 -5.63
C ILE A 100 6.61 14.24 -5.44
N LEU A 101 5.59 13.45 -5.15
CA LEU A 101 5.64 12.00 -5.06
C LEU A 101 4.86 11.38 -6.22
N TYR A 102 5.41 10.33 -6.81
CA TYR A 102 4.77 9.50 -7.80
C TYR A 102 4.55 8.11 -7.21
N VAL A 103 3.32 7.61 -7.32
CA VAL A 103 2.90 6.35 -6.72
C VAL A 103 2.23 5.49 -7.77
N GLU A 104 2.77 4.30 -7.99
CA GLU A 104 2.11 3.27 -8.78
C GLU A 104 1.13 2.49 -7.87
N GLY A 105 -0.11 2.32 -8.33
CA GLY A 105 -1.11 1.61 -7.55
C GLY A 105 -2.38 1.28 -8.32
N LYS A 106 -3.24 0.48 -7.68
CA LYS A 106 -4.53 0.04 -8.20
C LYS A 106 -5.51 -0.21 -7.05
N SER A 107 -6.79 -0.33 -7.37
CA SER A 107 -7.83 -0.82 -6.46
C SER A 107 -8.94 -1.50 -7.27
N PRO A 108 -9.95 -2.11 -6.64
CA PRO A 108 -11.06 -2.75 -7.37
C PRO A 108 -11.70 -1.83 -8.42
N ASN A 109 -11.78 -0.53 -8.12
CA ASN A 109 -12.42 0.46 -8.99
C ASN A 109 -11.42 1.33 -9.77
N HIS A 110 -10.11 1.09 -9.61
CA HIS A 110 -9.06 1.81 -10.33
C HIS A 110 -8.06 0.82 -10.96
N SER A 111 -7.95 0.87 -12.28
CA SER A 111 -6.91 0.16 -13.02
C SER A 111 -5.51 0.58 -12.55
N LEU A 112 -4.49 -0.23 -12.89
CA LEU A 112 -3.10 0.12 -12.60
C LEU A 112 -2.78 1.52 -13.12
N SER A 113 -2.38 2.39 -12.22
CA SER A 113 -2.28 3.82 -12.46
C SER A 113 -1.04 4.41 -11.80
N ILE A 114 -0.59 5.55 -12.32
CA ILE A 114 0.42 6.39 -11.68
C ILE A 114 -0.30 7.62 -11.14
N MET A 115 -0.25 7.80 -9.82
CA MET A 115 -0.73 8.99 -9.13
C MET A 115 0.43 9.93 -8.84
N LYS A 116 0.22 11.21 -9.12
CA LYS A 116 1.09 12.32 -8.71
C LYS A 116 0.49 12.96 -7.46
N ILE A 117 1.30 13.16 -6.44
CA ILE A 117 0.92 13.80 -5.18
C ILE A 117 1.90 14.96 -4.96
N ALA A 118 1.39 16.19 -4.86
CA ALA A 118 2.17 17.37 -4.54
C ALA A 118 1.96 17.74 -3.07
N PHE A 119 3.04 17.97 -2.34
CA PHE A 119 2.99 18.46 -0.97
C PHE A 119 3.09 19.99 -0.92
N GLU A 120 2.56 20.58 0.15
CA GLU A 120 2.70 22.01 0.42
C GLU A 120 4.16 22.42 0.59
N GLU A 121 4.48 23.64 0.15
CA GLU A 121 5.85 24.17 0.28
C GLU A 121 6.26 24.36 1.74
N ASN A 122 5.29 24.65 2.62
CA ASN A 122 5.54 25.06 4.00
C ASN A 122 5.34 23.94 5.04
N GLN A 123 4.68 22.85 4.68
CA GLN A 123 4.40 21.72 5.57
C GLN A 123 4.23 20.43 4.76
N ILE A 124 4.40 19.27 5.39
CA ILE A 124 4.13 17.97 4.74
C ILE A 124 2.64 17.65 4.83
N SER A 125 1.84 18.44 4.11
CA SER A 125 0.44 18.14 3.84
C SER A 125 0.23 18.06 2.34
N VAL A 126 -0.71 17.23 1.89
CA VAL A 126 -1.06 17.14 0.48
C VAL A 126 -1.69 18.46 0.04
N LYS A 127 -1.13 19.07 -1.00
CA LYS A 127 -1.66 20.25 -1.69
C LYS A 127 -2.59 19.85 -2.83
N ASP A 128 -2.17 18.85 -3.61
CA ASP A 128 -2.91 18.36 -4.77
C ASP A 128 -2.55 16.89 -5.03
N MET A 129 -3.48 16.14 -5.60
CA MET A 129 -3.26 14.77 -6.06
C MET A 129 -4.08 14.47 -7.31
N CYS A 130 -3.47 13.81 -8.28
CA CYS A 130 -4.16 13.40 -9.50
C CYS A 130 -3.56 12.14 -10.11
N ILE A 131 -4.39 11.37 -10.83
CA ILE A 131 -3.90 10.27 -11.67
C ILE A 131 -3.40 10.86 -12.98
N ILE A 132 -2.12 10.62 -13.29
CA ILE A 132 -1.45 11.15 -14.51
C ILE A 132 -1.32 10.10 -15.62
N TRP A 133 -1.51 8.83 -15.28
CA TRP A 133 -1.49 7.73 -16.23
C TRP A 133 -2.33 6.57 -15.69
N THR A 134 -3.03 5.86 -16.58
CA THR A 134 -3.79 4.65 -16.30
C THR A 134 -3.52 3.62 -17.39
N SER A 135 -3.43 2.35 -17.01
CA SER A 135 -3.25 1.23 -17.95
C SER A 135 -4.49 0.93 -18.78
N SER A 136 -5.64 1.51 -18.43
CA SER A 136 -6.92 1.30 -19.11
C SER A 136 -7.62 2.63 -19.35
N SER A 137 -8.18 2.77 -20.55
CA SER A 137 -9.03 3.90 -20.95
C SER A 137 -10.52 3.66 -20.67
N LEU A 138 -10.89 2.48 -20.16
CA LEU A 138 -12.28 2.17 -19.83
C LEU A 138 -12.73 3.02 -18.64
N SER A 139 -13.77 3.82 -18.85
CA SER A 139 -14.48 4.45 -17.74
C SER A 139 -15.21 3.36 -16.97
N ASN A 140 -14.73 3.05 -15.77
CA ASN A 140 -15.32 2.01 -14.93
C ASN A 140 -16.79 2.30 -14.55
N THR A 141 -17.28 3.53 -14.72
CA THR A 141 -18.64 3.92 -14.33
C THR A 141 -19.75 3.09 -14.95
N GLU A 142 -19.63 2.71 -16.23
CA GLU A 142 -20.63 1.88 -16.92
C GLU A 142 -20.60 0.42 -16.44
N TYR A 143 -19.41 -0.08 -16.13
CA TYR A 143 -19.19 -1.50 -15.79
C TYR A 143 -19.14 -1.79 -14.29
N ASN A 144 -19.17 -0.75 -13.45
CA ASN A 144 -19.17 -0.88 -11.99
C ASN A 144 -20.22 -1.88 -11.46
N PRO A 145 -21.47 -1.94 -11.99
CA PRO A 145 -22.46 -2.93 -11.55
C PRO A 145 -22.12 -4.39 -11.89
N PHE A 146 -21.03 -4.64 -12.63
CA PHE A 146 -20.57 -5.97 -13.04
C PHE A 146 -19.21 -6.33 -12.42
N PHE A 147 -18.66 -5.47 -11.56
CA PHE A 147 -17.41 -5.73 -10.84
C PHE A 147 -17.68 -6.10 -9.39
N SER A 148 -17.42 -7.36 -9.04
CA SER A 148 -17.38 -7.80 -7.65
C SER A 148 -16.31 -7.06 -6.86
N SER A 149 -16.73 -6.35 -5.80
CA SER A 149 -15.79 -5.78 -4.85
C SER A 149 -15.25 -6.86 -3.90
N PRO A 150 -13.94 -6.89 -3.60
CA PRO A 150 -13.38 -7.84 -2.66
C PRO A 150 -13.79 -7.50 -1.22
N GLU A 151 -14.19 -8.53 -0.48
CA GLU A 151 -14.25 -8.53 0.96
C GLU A 151 -13.00 -9.25 1.51
N ILE A 152 -12.28 -8.62 2.44
CA ILE A 152 -11.19 -9.28 3.15
C ILE A 152 -11.81 -10.09 4.29
N ILE A 153 -11.68 -11.41 4.22
CA ILE A 153 -12.18 -12.32 5.25
C ILE A 153 -11.03 -12.98 6.00
N GLU A 154 -11.26 -13.23 7.28
CA GLU A 154 -10.37 -13.97 8.17
C GLU A 154 -11.10 -15.23 8.64
N PHE A 155 -10.45 -16.39 8.60
CA PHE A 155 -11.04 -17.63 9.07
C PHE A 155 -10.00 -18.52 9.76
N THR A 156 -10.47 -19.33 10.71
CA THR A 156 -9.61 -20.25 11.45
C THR A 156 -9.17 -21.41 10.57
N THR A 157 -7.94 -21.87 10.78
CA THR A 157 -7.43 -23.08 10.14
C THR A 157 -7.59 -24.29 11.07
N ASN A 158 -7.30 -25.49 10.55
CA ASN A 158 -7.23 -26.70 11.37
C ASN A 158 -6.03 -26.68 12.34
N VAL A 159 -5.10 -25.73 12.21
CA VAL A 159 -3.98 -25.55 13.13
C VAL A 159 -4.40 -24.55 14.22
N PRO A 160 -4.41 -24.96 15.51
CA PRO A 160 -4.81 -24.09 16.61
C PRO A 160 -4.03 -22.77 16.66
N GLY A 161 -4.75 -21.66 16.82
CA GLY A 161 -4.17 -20.32 16.92
C GLY A 161 -3.73 -19.69 15.60
N GLN A 162 -3.90 -20.36 14.45
CA GLN A 162 -3.58 -19.79 13.14
C GLN A 162 -4.82 -19.28 12.41
N THR A 163 -4.68 -18.09 11.84
CA THR A 163 -5.69 -17.41 11.01
C THR A 163 -5.25 -17.42 9.55
N ALA A 164 -6.16 -17.82 8.66
CA ALA A 164 -6.00 -17.64 7.23
C ALA A 164 -6.78 -16.42 6.75
N PHE A 165 -6.31 -15.84 5.65
CA PHE A 165 -6.88 -14.64 5.04
C PHE A 165 -7.25 -14.93 3.60
N ALA A 166 -8.37 -14.38 3.13
CA ALA A 166 -8.76 -14.46 1.73
C ALA A 166 -9.45 -13.18 1.26
N TYR A 167 -9.43 -12.98 -0.06
CA TYR A 167 -10.35 -12.06 -0.71
C TYR A 167 -11.56 -12.85 -1.20
N LEU A 168 -12.73 -12.57 -0.64
CA LEU A 168 -14.00 -13.10 -1.10
C LEU A 168 -14.60 -12.15 -2.12
N TYR A 169 -14.92 -12.67 -3.29
CA TYR A 169 -15.61 -11.94 -4.35
C TYR A 169 -16.99 -12.57 -4.53
N MET A 170 -18.01 -11.95 -3.94
CA MET A 170 -19.39 -12.40 -4.13
C MET A 170 -19.84 -12.13 -5.58
N PRO A 171 -20.72 -12.96 -6.16
CA PRO A 171 -21.27 -12.68 -7.48
C PRO A 171 -21.96 -11.32 -7.49
N GLU A 172 -21.57 -10.46 -8.41
CA GLU A 172 -22.13 -9.11 -8.60
C GLU A 172 -22.57 -8.99 -10.07
N ASN A 173 -23.82 -8.63 -10.30
CA ASN A 173 -24.31 -8.40 -11.65
C ASN A 173 -25.52 -7.44 -11.62
N GLY A 174 -25.42 -6.32 -12.33
CA GLY A 174 -26.48 -5.32 -12.39
C GLY A 174 -27.79 -5.79 -13.05
N ASN A 175 -27.78 -6.91 -13.78
CA ASN A 175 -28.92 -7.41 -14.57
C ASN A 175 -29.53 -8.70 -14.01
N TYR A 176 -28.83 -9.42 -13.13
CA TYR A 176 -29.22 -10.77 -12.70
C TYR A 176 -28.99 -10.99 -11.21
N GLN A 177 -29.87 -11.78 -10.60
CA GLN A 177 -29.74 -12.26 -9.23
C GLN A 177 -29.89 -13.78 -9.20
N GLY A 178 -29.29 -14.42 -8.19
CA GLY A 178 -29.43 -15.85 -7.97
C GLY A 178 -30.85 -16.23 -7.56
N PRO A 179 -31.29 -17.48 -7.81
CA PRO A 179 -32.58 -17.97 -7.31
C PRO A 179 -32.67 -17.88 -5.79
N GLU A 180 -33.88 -17.64 -5.28
CA GLU A 180 -34.12 -17.58 -3.84
C GLU A 180 -33.80 -18.93 -3.16
N GLY A 181 -33.09 -18.87 -2.02
CA GLY A 181 -32.69 -20.05 -1.25
C GLY A 181 -31.47 -20.81 -1.77
N GLU A 182 -30.99 -20.48 -2.97
CA GLU A 182 -29.79 -21.10 -3.57
C GLU A 182 -28.52 -20.31 -3.22
N LYS A 183 -27.39 -21.03 -3.11
CA LYS A 183 -26.07 -20.41 -2.93
C LYS A 183 -25.28 -20.44 -4.23
N PRO A 184 -24.48 -19.40 -4.53
CA PRO A 184 -23.67 -19.42 -5.73
C PRO A 184 -22.56 -20.48 -5.63
N PRO A 185 -22.11 -21.05 -6.76
CA PRO A 185 -20.90 -21.87 -6.78
C PRO A 185 -19.69 -21.03 -6.37
N LEU A 186 -18.73 -21.65 -5.67
CA LEU A 186 -17.50 -21.01 -5.20
C LEU A 186 -16.30 -21.51 -5.99
N LEU A 187 -15.54 -20.59 -6.57
CA LEU A 187 -14.22 -20.87 -7.13
C LEU A 187 -13.13 -20.49 -6.13
N VAL A 188 -12.41 -21.49 -5.63
CA VAL A 188 -11.28 -21.28 -4.71
C VAL A 188 -9.98 -21.20 -5.50
N ARG A 189 -9.19 -20.14 -5.28
CA ARG A 189 -7.88 -19.93 -5.92
C ARG A 189 -6.80 -19.79 -4.85
N SER A 190 -5.73 -20.58 -4.99
CA SER A 190 -4.48 -20.41 -4.23
C SER A 190 -3.44 -19.75 -5.13
N HIS A 191 -2.69 -18.81 -4.60
CA HIS A 191 -1.64 -18.05 -5.31
C HIS A 191 -0.28 -18.22 -4.64
#